data_AF-B1BW52-F1
#
_entry.id   AF-B1BW52-F1
#
_cell.length_a   1.000
_cell.length_b   1.000
_cell.length_c   1.000
_cell.angle_alpha   90.00
_cell.angle_beta   90.00
_cell.angle_gamma   90.00
#
_symmetry.space_group_name_H-M   'P 1'
#
loop_
_entity.id
_entity.type
_entity.pdbx_description
1 polymer ?
#
loop_
_entity_poly.entity_id
_entity_poly.type
_entity_poly.pdbx_seq_one_letter_code
_entity_poly.pdbx_strand_id
1 'polypeptide(L)'
;MNKRTTINDILPNKELSIIDIIPNETIGDKIKRFRISTGLNYNDFAKKARVGTMTIYRWETGERNPSEDYLKQLIKNFNLDENYF
;
A
#
# COMPACT_ATOMS: atom_id res chain seq x y z
N MET A 1 3.34 22.37 -10.58
CA MET A 1 3.75 20.98 -10.89
C MET A 1 4.75 20.56 -9.83
N ASN A 2 4.26 20.09 -8.67
CA ASN A 2 5.14 19.83 -7.53
C ASN A 2 5.64 18.38 -7.64
N LYS A 3 6.87 18.22 -8.13
CA LYS A 3 7.64 16.98 -8.02
C LYS A 3 7.73 16.66 -6.52
N ARG A 4 6.89 15.75 -6.04
CA ARG A 4 7.09 15.13 -4.73
C ARG A 4 8.33 14.26 -4.91
N THR A 5 9.46 14.76 -4.44
CA THR A 5 10.73 14.04 -4.38
C THR A 5 10.45 12.66 -3.81
N THR A 6 10.67 11.63 -4.62
CA THR A 6 10.52 10.25 -4.19
C THR A 6 11.65 9.96 -3.21
N ILE A 7 11.32 9.27 -2.11
CA ILE A 7 12.25 8.84 -1.06
C ILE A 7 13.45 8.05 -1.64
N ASN A 8 13.25 7.50 -2.84
CA ASN A 8 14.24 6.79 -3.65
C ASN A 8 15.46 7.64 -4.05
N ASP A 9 15.38 8.98 -4.03
CA ASP A 9 16.45 9.87 -4.48
C ASP A 9 17.55 10.12 -3.41
N ILE A 10 17.40 9.62 -2.17
CA ILE A 10 18.26 10.01 -1.04
C ILE A 10 19.21 8.91 -0.54
N LEU A 11 19.04 7.63 -0.90
CA LEU A 11 19.75 6.55 -0.19
C LEU A 11 20.37 5.50 -1.13
N PRO A 12 21.67 5.63 -1.45
CA PRO A 12 22.48 4.50 -1.87
C PRO A 12 23.14 3.88 -0.63
N ASN A 13 22.72 2.67 -0.28
CA ASN A 13 23.54 1.54 0.22
C ASN A 13 22.70 0.61 1.13
N LYS A 14 22.16 -0.43 0.50
CA LYS A 14 22.00 -1.79 1.05
C LYS A 14 20.89 -2.01 2.10
N GLU A 15 19.71 -2.38 1.58
CA GLU A 15 18.82 -3.41 2.15
C GLU A 15 18.43 -3.24 3.63
N LEU A 16 17.88 -2.08 4.00
CA LEU A 16 16.76 -2.08 4.93
C LEU A 16 15.52 -2.02 4.05
N SER A 17 14.90 -3.18 3.76
CA SER A 17 13.62 -3.14 3.08
C SER A 17 12.70 -2.33 4.00
N ILE A 18 12.18 -1.19 3.52
CA ILE A 18 11.23 -0.36 4.29
C ILE A 18 10.04 -1.21 4.77
N ILE A 19 9.79 -2.32 4.07
CA ILE A 19 8.80 -3.33 4.41
C ILE A 19 9.10 -3.96 5.79
N ASP A 20 10.35 -4.27 6.13
CA ASP A 20 10.71 -4.97 7.37
C ASP A 20 10.47 -4.13 8.64
N ILE A 21 10.51 -2.81 8.55
CA ILE A 21 10.26 -1.89 9.68
C ILE A 21 8.77 -1.53 9.86
N ILE A 22 7.92 -1.85 8.88
CA ILE A 22 6.48 -1.59 9.00
C ILE A 22 5.88 -2.70 9.86
N PRO A 23 4.95 -2.41 10.78
CA PRO A 23 4.23 -3.46 11.49
C PRO A 23 3.55 -4.46 10.54
N ASN A 24 3.07 -5.59 11.05
CA ASN A 24 2.27 -6.55 10.27
C ASN A 24 1.16 -7.15 11.13
N GLU A 25 0.56 -6.31 11.96
CA GLU A 25 -0.39 -6.72 12.99
C GLU A 25 -1.83 -6.48 12.53
N THR A 26 -2.03 -5.45 11.70
CA THR A 26 -3.34 -5.05 11.20
C THR A 26 -3.48 -5.30 9.70
N ILE A 27 -4.73 -5.32 9.22
CA ILE A 27 -5.01 -5.35 7.79
C ILE A 27 -4.45 -4.12 7.06
N GLY A 28 -4.46 -2.96 7.74
CA GLY A 28 -3.86 -1.72 7.25
C GLY A 28 -2.36 -1.85 7.01
N ASP A 29 -1.66 -2.53 7.93
CA ASP A 29 -0.23 -2.80 7.81
C ASP A 29 0.08 -3.71 6.62
N LYS A 30 -0.69 -4.79 6.44
CA LYS A 30 -0.58 -5.68 5.26
C LYS A 30 -0.76 -4.90 3.96
N ILE A 31 -1.77 -4.04 3.89
CA ILE A 31 -2.03 -3.19 2.71
C ILE A 31 -0.86 -2.24 2.46
N LYS A 32 -0.31 -1.62 3.51
CA LYS A 32 0.84 -0.70 3.40
C LYS A 32 2.09 -1.40 2.89
N ARG A 33 2.41 -2.58 3.46
CA ARG A 33 3.52 -3.43 3.01
C ARG A 33 3.35 -3.83 1.55
N PHE A 34 2.14 -4.27 1.18
CA PHE A 34 1.82 -4.62 -0.20
C PHE A 34 1.96 -3.44 -1.16
N ARG A 35 1.43 -2.26 -0.83
CA ARG A 35 1.60 -1.07 -1.67
C ARG A 35 3.07 -0.75 -1.90
N ILE A 36 3.89 -0.77 -0.84
CA ILE A 36 5.32 -0.48 -0.96
C ILE A 36 6.03 -1.54 -1.81
N SER A 37 5.68 -2.82 -1.67
CA SER A 37 6.27 -3.88 -2.50
C SER A 37 5.91 -3.77 -3.98
N THR A 38 4.80 -3.10 -4.33
CA THR A 38 4.48 -2.81 -5.74
C THR A 38 5.31 -1.68 -6.36
N GLY A 39 6.03 -0.88 -5.55
CA GLY A 39 6.74 0.32 -6.00
C GLY A 39 5.82 1.49 -6.41
N LEU A 40 4.50 1.34 -6.27
CA LEU A 40 3.53 2.38 -6.62
C LEU A 40 3.44 3.45 -5.52
N ASN A 41 3.35 4.72 -5.96
CA ASN A 41 2.95 5.79 -5.05
C ASN A 41 1.46 5.65 -4.68
N TYR A 42 1.03 6.42 -3.68
CA TYR A 42 -0.37 6.41 -3.19
C TYR A 42 -1.42 6.59 -4.28
N ASN A 43 -1.20 7.50 -5.25
CA ASN A 43 -2.19 7.81 -6.27
C ASN A 43 -2.31 6.67 -7.29
N ASP A 44 -1.17 6.12 -7.74
CA ASP A 44 -1.18 5.03 -8.71
C ASP A 44 -1.72 3.74 -8.09
N PHE A 45 -1.37 3.47 -6.84
CA PHE A 45 -1.94 2.35 -6.09
C PHE A 45 -3.45 2.50 -5.92
N ALA A 46 -3.94 3.65 -5.47
CA ALA A 46 -5.36 3.92 -5.31
C ALA A 46 -6.13 3.81 -6.64
N LYS A 47 -5.55 4.34 -7.73
CA LYS A 47 -6.10 4.26 -9.08
C LYS A 47 -6.23 2.81 -9.53
N LYS A 48 -5.19 1.98 -9.35
CA LYS A 48 -5.23 0.55 -9.69
C LYS A 48 -6.21 -0.21 -8.78
N ALA A 49 -6.26 0.13 -7.49
CA ALA A 49 -7.21 -0.41 -6.53
C ALA A 49 -8.67 0.02 -6.80
N ARG A 50 -8.90 1.06 -7.63
CA ARG A 50 -10.20 1.67 -7.91
C ARG A 50 -10.88 2.27 -6.68
N VAL A 51 -10.09 2.88 -5.79
CA VAL A 51 -10.57 3.64 -4.63
C VAL A 51 -9.95 5.04 -4.57
N GLY A 52 -10.46 5.90 -3.70
CA GLY A 52 -9.86 7.21 -3.48
C GLY A 52 -8.52 7.11 -2.74
N THR A 53 -7.57 8.00 -3.04
CA THR A 53 -6.26 8.05 -2.34
C THR A 53 -6.41 8.16 -0.82
N MET A 54 -7.39 8.95 -0.36
CA MET A 54 -7.68 9.10 1.07
C MET A 54 -8.18 7.80 1.71
N THR A 55 -8.87 6.94 0.95
CA THR A 55 -9.31 5.63 1.43
C THR A 55 -8.10 4.75 1.75
N ILE A 56 -7.10 4.70 0.85
CA ILE A 56 -5.85 3.97 1.10
C ILE A 56 -5.11 4.53 2.31
N TYR A 57 -4.99 5.86 2.41
CA TYR A 57 -4.35 6.51 3.56
C TYR A 57 -5.01 6.07 4.87
N ARG A 58 -6.34 6.14 4.96
CA ARG A 58 -7.11 5.76 6.16
C ARG A 58 -6.94 4.29 6.56
N TRP A 59 -6.81 3.40 5.58
CA TRP A 59 -6.53 1.99 5.83
C TRP A 59 -5.11 1.81 6.39
N GLU A 60 -4.12 2.41 5.75
CA GLU A 60 -2.71 2.25 6.13
C GLU A 60 -2.32 2.97 7.44
N THR A 61 -3.14 3.90 7.91
CA THR A 61 -2.96 4.58 9.21
C THR A 61 -3.80 3.98 10.33
N GLY A 62 -4.64 2.97 10.02
CA GLY A 62 -5.56 2.38 10.98
C GLY A 62 -6.75 3.27 11.36
N GLU A 63 -6.96 4.41 10.67
CA GLU A 63 -8.15 5.27 10.89
C GLU A 63 -9.44 4.52 10.52
N ARG A 64 -9.38 3.63 9.53
CA ARG A 64 -10.49 2.75 9.14
C ARG A 64 -10.00 1.39 8.69
N ASN A 65 -10.82 0.36 8.91
CA ASN A 65 -10.60 -0.95 8.30
C ASN A 65 -11.33 -1.04 6.95
N PRO A 66 -10.73 -1.67 5.93
CA PRO A 66 -11.43 -2.06 4.70
C PRO A 66 -12.53 -3.09 5.02
N SER A 67 -13.64 -3.03 4.28
CA SER A 67 -14.60 -4.14 4.26
C SER A 67 -14.07 -5.30 3.42
N GLU A 68 -14.68 -6.47 3.57
CA GLU A 68 -14.33 -7.66 2.79
C GLU A 68 -14.44 -7.42 1.27
N ASP A 69 -15.43 -6.65 0.82
CA ASP A 69 -15.59 -6.29 -0.61
C ASP A 69 -14.38 -5.51 -1.15
N TYR A 70 -13.81 -4.61 -0.35
CA TYR A 70 -12.61 -3.88 -0.73
C TYR A 70 -11.38 -4.77 -0.77
N LEU A 71 -11.26 -5.75 0.13
CA LEU A 71 -10.17 -6.72 0.09
C LEU A 71 -10.27 -7.60 -1.17
N LYS A 72 -11.46 -8.12 -1.48
CA LYS A 72 -11.73 -8.85 -2.73
C LYS A 72 -11.43 -8.01 -3.97
N GLN A 73 -11.76 -6.72 -3.94
CA GLN A 73 -11.42 -5.79 -5.01
C GLN A 73 -9.91 -5.63 -5.18
N LEU A 74 -9.14 -5.51 -4.09
CA LEU A 74 -7.68 -5.46 -4.14
C LEU A 74 -7.10 -6.76 -4.73
N ILE A 75 -7.56 -7.92 -4.25
CA ILE A 75 -7.14 -9.24 -4.76
C ILE A 75 -7.33 -9.31 -6.27
N LYS A 76 -8.53 -8.97 -6.75
CA LYS A 76 -8.85 -9.00 -8.18
C LYS A 76 -8.02 -8.01 -8.99
N ASN A 77 -7.90 -6.76 -8.54
CA ASN A 77 -7.24 -5.70 -9.31
C ASN A 77 -5.71 -5.86 -9.39
N PHE A 78 -5.12 -6.58 -8.44
CA PHE A 78 -3.69 -6.87 -8.39
C PHE A 78 -3.34 -8.32 -8.74
N ASN A 79 -4.34 -9.16 -9.04
CA ASN A 79 -4.17 -10.57 -9.38
C ASN A 79 -3.41 -11.35 -8.30
N LEU A 80 -3.85 -11.18 -7.05
CA LEU A 80 -3.30 -11.82 -5.85
C LEU A 80 -4.00 -13.16 -5.57
N ASP A 81 -3.43 -13.92 -4.63
CA ASP A 81 -4.10 -15.08 -4.05
C ASP A 81 -5.37 -14.68 -3.28
N GLU A 82 -6.38 -15.54 -3.29
CA GLU A 82 -7.67 -15.29 -2.62
C GLU A 82 -7.52 -15.12 -1.10
N ASN A 83 -6.49 -15.71 -0.49
CA ASN A 83 -6.22 -15.65 0.95
C ASN A 83 -5.07 -14.69 1.30
N TYR A 84 -4.72 -13.76 0.42
CA TYR A 84 -3.59 -12.87 0.63
C TYR A 84 -3.76 -11.95 1.87
N PHE A 85 -4.99 -11.48 2.12
CA PHE A 85 -5.30 -10.48 3.15
C PHE A 85 -5.83 -11.08 4.44
#